data_AF-A0A4Y7QNB4-F1
#
_entry.id   AF-A0A4Y7QNB4-F1
#
_cell.length_a   1.000
_cell.length_b   1.000
_cell.length_c   1.000
_cell.angle_alpha   90.00
_cell.angle_beta   90.00
_cell.angle_gamma   90.00
#
_symmetry.space_group_name_H-M   'P 1'
#
loop_
_entity.id
_entity.type
_entity.pdbx_description
1 polymer ?
#
loop_
_entity_poly.entity_id
_entity_poly.type
_entity_poly.pdbx_seq_one_letter_code
_entity_poly.pdbx_strand_id
1 'polypeptide(L)'
;MFYNSEPKLIEYIVSKVNTKSFYAHRKGSDYKRRFDKRKMTHESLGEIYRAYLTEKEYWDIVNRRKESAELRKELKEQIDSMSLEKLRELKE
;
A
#
# COMPACT_ATOMS: atom_id res chain seq x y z
N MET A 1 -3.84 -11.10 5.88
CA MET A 1 -5.25 -10.78 5.64
C MET A 1 -5.36 -9.27 5.49
N PHE A 2 -5.42 -8.74 4.27
CA PHE A 2 -5.74 -7.34 4.06
C PHE A 2 -7.27 -7.28 4.05
N TYR A 3 -7.86 -6.71 5.11
CA TYR A 3 -9.23 -6.23 5.01
C TYR A 3 -9.30 -5.32 3.78
N ASN A 4 -10.40 -5.40 3.01
CA ASN A 4 -10.75 -4.49 1.91
C ASN A 4 -10.99 -3.06 2.43
N SER A 5 -10.04 -2.51 3.20
CA SER A 5 -10.07 -1.10 3.56
C SER A 5 -9.65 -0.29 2.35
N GLU A 6 -10.46 0.72 2.04
CA GLU A 6 -10.13 1.65 0.97
C GLU A 6 -8.76 2.29 1.22
N PRO A 7 -7.98 2.56 0.15
CA PRO A 7 -6.75 3.31 0.26
C PRO A 7 -6.99 4.62 1.02
N LYS A 8 -6.26 4.81 2.12
CA LYS A 8 -6.37 5.97 2.98
C LYS A 8 -4.99 6.52 3.31
N LEU A 9 -4.73 7.75 2.85
CA LEU A 9 -3.60 8.55 3.28
C LEU A 9 -4.04 9.49 4.40
N ILE A 10 -3.22 9.63 5.45
CA ILE A 10 -3.52 10.49 6.60
C ILE A 10 -2.34 11.43 6.81
N GLU A 11 -2.62 12.73 6.92
CA GLU A 11 -1.61 13.76 7.17
C GLU A 11 -1.08 13.65 8.61
N TYR A 12 0.24 13.57 8.74
CA TYR A 12 0.98 13.53 10.00
C TYR A 12 2.03 14.63 10.02
N ILE A 13 2.21 15.24 11.19
CA ILE A 13 3.21 16.29 11.43
C ILE A 13 4.34 15.69 12.27
N VAL A 14 5.58 15.81 11.79
CA VAL A 14 6.77 15.34 12.52
C VAL A 14 7.03 16.29 13.69
N SER A 15 7.08 15.74 14.90
CA SER A 15 7.28 16.50 16.14
C SER A 15 8.68 16.33 16.75
N LYS A 16 9.38 15.23 16.44
CA LYS A 16 10.75 14.98 16.92
C LYS A 16 11.47 14.00 16.00
N VAL A 17 12.74 14.25 15.72
CA VAL A 17 13.60 13.33 14.96
C VAL A 17 14.78 12.90 15.83
N ASN A 18 14.97 11.59 15.97
CA ASN A 18 16.12 10.96 16.62
C ASN A 18 16.97 10.22 15.57
N THR A 19 18.09 9.65 16.01
CA THR A 19 19.01 8.88 15.16
C THR A 19 18.32 7.72 14.44
N LYS A 20 17.50 6.93 15.15
CA LYS A 20 16.86 5.69 14.61
C LYS A 20 15.34 5.79 14.44
N SER A 21 14.72 6.87 14.88
CA SER A 21 13.27 7.00 14.88
C SER A 21 12.83 8.44 14.74
N PHE A 22 11.60 8.67 14.32
CA PHE A 22 10.96 9.97 14.42
C PHE A 22 9.59 9.81 15.08
N TYR A 23 9.10 10.88 15.70
CA TYR A 23 7.78 10.94 16.29
C TYR A 23 6.92 11.86 15.44
N ALA A 24 5.72 11.42 15.12
CA ALA A 24 4.75 12.22 14.40
C ALA A 24 3.37 12.06 15.02
N HIS A 25 2.53 13.07 14.89
CA HIS A 25 1.14 13.03 15.34
C HIS A 25 0.23 13.41 14.18
N ARG A 26 -1.02 12.94 14.21
CA ARG A 26 -2.01 13.30 13.20
C ARG A 26 -2.35 14.79 13.37
N LYS A 27 -2.59 15.48 12.27
CA LYS A 27 -3.12 16.86 12.31
C LYS A 27 -4.42 16.88 13.12
N GLY A 28 -4.48 17.74 14.15
CA GLY A 28 -5.61 17.81 15.09
C GLY A 28 -5.59 16.78 16.23
N SER A 29 -4.49 16.06 16.44
CA SER A 29 -4.31 15.16 17.59
C SER A 29 -2.95 15.39 18.23
N ASP A 30 -2.88 15.37 19.56
CA ASP A 30 -1.62 15.45 20.31
C ASP A 30 -0.97 14.08 20.54
N TYR A 31 -1.62 13.00 20.11
CA TYR A 31 -1.09 11.65 20.29
C TYR A 31 0.07 11.39 19.32
N LYS A 32 1.26 11.25 19.89
CA LYS A 32 2.51 11.01 19.16
C LYS A 32 2.74 9.52 18.93
N ARG A 33 2.91 9.15 17.67
CA ARG A 33 3.35 7.82 17.25
C ARG A 33 4.84 7.85 16.93
N ARG A 34 5.55 6.81 17.35
CA ARG A 34 6.97 6.59 17.02
C ARG A 34 7.09 5.73 15.77
N PHE A 35 7.84 6.22 14.78
CA PHE A 35 8.15 5.52 13.56
C PHE A 35 9.63 5.12 13.54
N ASP A 36 9.92 3.93 13.02
CA ASP A 36 11.27 3.53 12.63
C ASP A 36 11.71 4.38 11.43
N LYS A 37 12.87 5.04 11.54
CA LYS A 37 13.35 5.97 10.51
C LYS A 37 13.87 5.25 9.26
N ARG A 38 14.34 4.00 9.40
CA ARG A 38 14.87 3.20 8.27
C ARG A 38 13.74 2.53 7.50
N LYS A 39 12.76 1.97 8.21
CA LYS A 39 11.62 1.27 7.61
C LYS A 39 10.47 2.21 7.26
N MET A 40 10.45 3.42 7.85
CA MET A 40 9.34 4.36 7.78
C MET A 40 8.03 3.74 8.29
N THR A 41 8.10 2.86 9.30
CA THR A 41 6.91 2.17 9.85
C THR A 41 6.70 2.47 11.33
N HIS A 42 5.43 2.55 11.71
CA HIS A 42 4.98 2.43 13.09
C HIS A 42 4.26 1.10 13.24
N GLU A 43 4.63 0.32 14.26
CA GLU A 43 4.01 -0.95 14.59
C GLU A 43 3.67 -0.93 16.08
N SER A 44 2.40 -1.12 16.41
CA SER A 44 1.91 -1.32 17.78
C SER A 44 0.79 -2.36 17.78
N LEU A 45 0.29 -2.71 18.98
CA LEU A 45 -0.81 -3.66 19.14
C LEU A 45 -2.06 -3.20 18.37
N GLY A 46 -2.26 -3.76 17.18
CA GLY A 46 -3.41 -3.48 16.31
C GLY A 46 -3.26 -2.29 15.36
N GLU A 47 -2.15 -1.54 15.40
CA GLU A 47 -1.90 -0.43 14.48
C GLU A 47 -0.60 -0.64 13.69
N ILE A 48 -0.72 -0.70 12.36
CA ILE A 48 0.44 -0.70 11.45
C ILE A 48 0.29 0.50 10.51
N TYR A 49 1.20 1.46 10.63
CA TYR A 49 1.29 2.60 9.70
C TYR A 49 2.60 2.58 8.95
N ARG A 50 2.56 3.02 7.69
CA ARG A 50 3.72 3.32 6.89
C ARG A 50 3.70 4.79 6.50
N ALA A 51 4.80 5.48 6.75
CA ALA A 51 5.01 6.84 6.29
C ALA A 51 5.57 6.80 4.86
N TYR A 52 5.11 7.75 4.05
CA TYR A 52 5.57 7.99 2.69
C TYR A 52 6.13 9.40 2.62
N LEU A 53 7.15 9.61 1.80
CA LEU A 53 7.78 10.93 1.70
C LEU A 53 6.91 11.91 0.93
N THR A 54 6.13 11.40 -0.02
CA THR A 54 5.19 12.18 -0.83
C THR A 54 3.87 11.46 -0.95
N GLU A 55 2.80 12.24 -1.16
CA GLU A 55 1.50 11.69 -1.50
C GLU A 55 1.52 10.92 -2.83
N LYS A 56 2.32 11.39 -3.80
CA LYS A 56 2.49 10.73 -5.09
C LYS A 56 3.01 9.29 -4.94
N GLU A 57 4.03 9.08 -4.11
CA GLU A 57 4.59 7.74 -3.85
C GLU A 57 3.51 6.76 -3.35
N TYR A 58 2.63 7.23 -2.47
CA TYR A 58 1.52 6.42 -1.97
C TYR A 58 0.54 6.05 -3.09
N TRP A 59 0.08 7.05 -3.86
CA TRP A 59 -0.89 6.81 -4.92
C TRP A 59 -0.34 5.97 -6.06
N ASP A 60 0.94 6.11 -6.41
CA ASP A 60 1.58 5.26 -7.42
C ASP A 60 1.56 3.78 -7.01
N ILE A 61 1.81 3.48 -5.73
CA ILE A 61 1.71 2.10 -5.20
C ILE A 61 0.26 1.59 -5.23
N VAL A 62 -0.70 2.44 -4.86
CA VAL A 62 -2.13 2.09 -4.87
C VAL A 62 -2.60 1.81 -6.30
N ASN A 63 -2.29 2.70 -7.24
CA ASN A 63 -2.71 2.61 -8.63
C ASN A 63 -2.10 1.38 -9.30
N ARG A 64 -0.80 1.13 -9.11
CA ARG A 64 -0.15 -0.07 -9.63
C ARG A 64 -0.79 -1.36 -9.13
N ARG A 65 -1.23 -1.39 -7.87
CA ARG A 65 -1.92 -2.56 -7.30
C ARG A 65 -3.32 -2.74 -7.89
N LYS A 66 -4.06 -1.65 -8.10
CA LYS A 66 -5.38 -1.67 -8.75
C LYS A 66 -5.26 -2.16 -10.19
N GLU A 67 -4.37 -1.54 -10.97
CA GLU A 67 -4.08 -1.91 -12.36
C GLU A 67 -3.68 -3.39 -12.46
N SER A 68 -2.77 -3.86 -11.59
CA SER A 68 -2.39 -5.28 -11.58
C SER A 68 -3.54 -6.21 -11.22
N ALA A 69 -4.48 -5.79 -10.36
CA ALA A 69 -5.63 -6.61 -9.99
C ALA A 69 -6.68 -6.66 -11.11
N GLU A 70 -6.94 -5.53 -11.75
CA GLU A 70 -7.81 -5.40 -12.93
C GLU A 70 -7.27 -6.23 -14.09
N LEU A 71 -6.00 -6.07 -14.45
CA LEU A 71 -5.37 -6.83 -15.52
C LEU A 71 -5.42 -8.34 -15.26
N ARG A 72 -5.18 -8.78 -14.02
CA ARG A 72 -5.29 -10.21 -13.66
C ARG A 72 -6.72 -10.72 -13.80
N LYS A 73 -7.71 -9.90 -13.47
CA LYS A 73 -9.13 -10.24 -13.61
C LYS A 73 -9.49 -10.38 -15.10
N GLU A 74 -9.13 -9.40 -15.92
CA GLU A 74 -9.37 -9.41 -17.37
C GLU A 74 -8.69 -10.61 -18.05
N LEU A 75 -7.41 -10.85 -17.74
CA LEU A 75 -6.67 -11.99 -18.28
C LEU A 75 -7.33 -13.31 -17.89
N LYS A 76 -7.82 -13.43 -16.65
CA LYS A 76 -8.53 -14.63 -16.20
C LYS A 76 -9.81 -14.85 -17.00
N GLU A 77 -10.64 -13.81 -17.13
CA GLU A 77 -11.88 -13.88 -17.92
C GLU A 77 -11.60 -14.22 -19.38
N GLN A 78 -10.54 -13.64 -19.96
CA GLN A 78 -10.11 -13.96 -21.31
C GLN A 78 -9.71 -15.44 -21.44
N ILE A 79 -8.85 -15.93 -20.54
CA ILE A 79 -8.41 -17.34 -20.51
C ILE A 79 -9.61 -18.29 -20.36
N ASP A 80 -10.55 -17.97 -19.47
CA ASP A 80 -11.75 -18.79 -19.23
C ASP A 80 -12.65 -18.89 -20.48
N SER A 81 -12.56 -17.91 -21.40
CA SER A 81 -13.31 -17.88 -22.66
C SER A 81 -12.57 -18.42 -23.88
N MET A 82 -11.28 -18.76 -23.76
CA MET A 82 -10.45 -19.21 -24.89
C MET A 82 -10.72 -20.67 -25.28
N SER A 83 -10.56 -20.97 -26.58
CA SER A 83 -10.63 -22.35 -27.08
C SER A 83 -9.40 -23.17 -26.68
N LEU A 84 -9.52 -24.49 -26.69
CA LEU A 84 -8.42 -25.40 -26.36
C LEU A 84 -7.17 -25.15 -27.25
N GLU A 85 -7.36 -24.86 -28.53
CA GLU A 85 -6.26 -24.57 -29.47
C GLU A 85 -5.50 -23.32 -29.03
N LYS A 86 -6.21 -22.23 -28.74
CA LYS A 86 -5.59 -20.98 -28.26
C LYS A 86 -4.95 -21.14 -26.88
N LEU A 87 -5.53 -21.96 -26.01
CA LEU A 87 -4.93 -22.29 -24.70
C LEU A 87 -3.64 -23.11 -24.86
N ARG A 88 -3.55 -23.95 -25.90
CA ARG A 88 -2.32 -24.68 -26.22
C ARG A 88 -1.24 -23.74 -26.74
N GLU A 89 -1.59 -22.81 -27.64
CA GLU A 89 -0.67 -21.77 -28.14
C GLU A 89 -0.12 -20.90 -27.00
N LEU A 90 -0.94 -20.55 -26.00
CA LEU A 90 -0.51 -19.72 -24.87
C LEU A 90 0.41 -20.44 -23.87
N LYS A 91 0.50 -21.78 -23.94
CA LYS A 91 1.30 -22.61 -23.03
C LYS A 91 2.72 -22.86 -23.57
N GLU A 92 2.90 -22.87 -24.88
CA GLU A 92 4.19 -23.05 -25.56
C GLU A 92 5.02 -21.75 -25.54
#